data_AF-A0A8X7X8R2-F1
#
_entry.id   AF-A0A8X7X8R2-F1
#
_cell.length_a   1.000
_cell.length_b   1.000
_cell.length_c   1.000
_cell.angle_alpha   90.00
_cell.angle_beta   90.00
_cell.angle_gamma   90.00
#
_symmetry.space_group_name_H-M   'P 1'
#
loop_
_entity.id
_entity.type
_entity.pdbx_description
1 polymer ?
#
loop_
_entity_poly.entity_id
_entity_poly.type
_entity_poly.pdbx_seq_one_letter_code
_entity_poly.pdbx_strand_id
1 'polypeptide(L)'
;MSGYWMQWIRQPEGKGLEWIGRIDRGTGTVYSQSFQNRFFITKNLNTLYLEGKNLQQQDTATYYCARDSQCRKMSENNTKTD
;
A
#
# COMPACT_ATOMS: atom_id res chain seq x y z
N MET A 1 4.17 -14.64 12.08
CA MET A 1 4.61 -14.35 10.69
C MET A 1 4.29 -12.90 10.39
N SER A 2 5.29 -12.03 10.26
CA SER A 2 5.08 -10.58 10.09
C SER A 2 4.22 -10.29 8.86
N GLY A 3 3.03 -9.72 9.09
CA GLY A 3 2.15 -9.26 8.05
C GLY A 3 2.72 -8.01 7.40
N TYR A 4 3.33 -8.16 6.23
CA TYR A 4 3.74 -7.01 5.42
C TYR A 4 2.50 -6.29 4.93
N TRP A 5 2.41 -4.98 5.20
CA TRP A 5 1.41 -4.12 4.59
C TRP A 5 1.77 -3.90 3.13
N MET A 6 0.80 -4.15 2.26
CA MET A 6 0.84 -3.79 0.86
C MET A 6 -0.06 -2.59 0.65
N GLN A 7 0.39 -1.63 -0.14
CA GLN A 7 -0.27 -0.34 -0.32
C GLN A 7 -0.57 -0.07 -1.79
N TRP A 8 -1.69 0.60 -2.05
CA TRP A 8 -2.01 1.19 -3.34
C TRP A 8 -1.93 2.70 -3.25
N ILE A 9 -1.24 3.29 -4.22
CA ILE A 9 -1.02 4.73 -4.36
C ILE A 9 -1.31 5.09 -5.80
N ARG A 10 -1.90 6.26 -6.06
CA ARG A 10 -2.01 6.81 -7.40
C ARG A 10 -1.32 8.16 -7.52
N GLN A 11 -0.92 8.51 -8.73
CA GLN A 11 -0.36 9.81 -9.07
C GLN A 11 -1.08 10.37 -10.29
N PRO A 12 -2.01 11.32 -10.13
CA PRO A 12 -2.52 12.09 -11.25
C PRO A 12 -1.40 12.94 -11.87
N GLU A 13 -1.50 13.23 -13.16
CA GLU A 13 -0.51 14.05 -13.86
C GLU A 13 -0.38 15.43 -13.21
N GLY A 14 0.86 15.89 -13.01
CA GLY A 14 1.15 17.17 -12.37
C GLY A 14 0.79 17.26 -10.88
N LYS A 15 0.40 16.16 -10.23
CA LYS A 15 0.05 16.12 -8.80
C LYS A 15 0.97 15.21 -7.99
N GLY A 16 0.89 15.39 -6.67
CA GLY A 16 1.56 14.51 -5.70
C GLY A 16 0.92 13.12 -5.64
N LEU A 17 1.56 12.24 -4.87
CA LEU A 17 1.07 10.89 -4.61
C LEU A 17 -0.17 10.93 -3.69
N GLU A 18 -1.22 10.23 -4.08
CA GLU A 18 -2.46 10.07 -3.34
C GLU A 18 -2.59 8.62 -2.86
N TRP A 19 -2.65 8.43 -1.55
CA TRP A 19 -2.78 7.11 -0.95
C TRP A 19 -4.22 6.58 -1.07
N ILE A 20 -4.38 5.37 -1.62
CA ILE A 20 -5.69 4.73 -1.82
C ILE A 20 -6.07 3.87 -0.62
N GLY A 21 -5.15 3.03 -0.17
CA GLY A 21 -5.41 2.09 0.90
C GLY A 21 -4.30 1.06 1.07
N ARG A 22 -4.44 0.23 2.09
CA ARG A 22 -3.52 -0.87 2.40
C ARG A 22 -4.25 -2.12 2.85
N ILE A 23 -3.60 -3.27 2.67
CA ILE A 23 -4.06 -4.57 3.16
C ILE A 23 -2.87 -5.34 3.73
N ASP A 24 -3.04 -6.02 4.87
CA ASP A 24 -2.03 -6.92 5.44
C ASP A 24 -2.31 -8.39 5.10
N ARG A 25 -1.51 -9.30 5.68
CA ARG A 25 -1.72 -10.73 5.52
C ARG A 25 -2.94 -11.29 6.28
N GLY A 26 -3.43 -10.67 7.35
CA GLY A 26 -4.37 -11.35 8.26
C GLY A 26 -5.60 -10.58 8.73
N THR A 27 -5.62 -9.25 8.74
CA THR A 27 -6.58 -8.52 9.61
C THR A 27 -7.46 -7.49 8.91
N GLY A 28 -7.11 -6.99 7.72
CA GLY A 28 -8.09 -6.24 6.92
C GLY A 28 -7.54 -5.18 5.99
N THR A 29 -8.47 -4.53 5.29
CA THR A 29 -8.20 -3.46 4.34
C THR A 29 -8.57 -2.11 4.95
N VAL A 30 -7.66 -1.16 4.87
CA VAL A 30 -7.90 0.24 5.27
C VAL A 30 -7.86 1.10 4.01
N TYR A 31 -8.83 1.97 3.85
CA TYR A 31 -8.92 2.89 2.73
C TYR A 31 -8.73 4.33 3.19
N SER A 32 -8.30 5.18 2.27
CA SER A 32 -8.45 6.61 2.43
C SER A 32 -9.92 6.99 2.19
N GLN A 33 -10.38 8.04 2.88
CA GLN A 33 -11.78 8.48 2.83
C GLN A 33 -12.21 8.87 1.40
N SER A 34 -11.30 9.38 0.58
CA SER A 34 -11.56 9.78 -0.81
C SER A 34 -11.77 8.59 -1.76
N PHE A 35 -11.40 7.37 -1.35
CA PHE A 35 -11.35 6.20 -2.23
C PHE A 35 -12.16 5.00 -1.76
N GLN A 36 -12.63 5.00 -0.50
CA GLN A 36 -13.33 3.87 0.13
C GLN A 36 -14.54 3.32 -0.67
N ASN A 37 -15.22 4.16 -1.45
CA ASN A 37 -16.42 3.76 -2.22
C ASN A 37 -16.16 3.57 -3.73
N ARG A 38 -14.91 3.79 -4.18
CA ARG A 38 -14.57 3.80 -5.62
C ARG A 38 -13.59 2.70 -5.99
N PHE A 39 -12.73 2.32 -5.05
CA PHE A 39 -11.74 1.29 -5.24
C PHE A 39 -11.91 0.16 -4.22
N PHE A 40 -11.73 -1.07 -4.68
CA PHE A 40 -11.72 -2.28 -3.87
C PHE A 40 -10.33 -2.92 -3.96
N ILE A 41 -9.67 -3.07 -2.82
CA ILE A 41 -8.39 -3.75 -2.71
C ILE A 41 -8.67 -5.19 -2.29
N THR A 42 -8.27 -6.13 -3.14
CA THR A 42 -8.35 -7.57 -2.88
C THR A 42 -6.99 -8.21 -3.09
N LYS A 43 -6.79 -9.42 -2.57
CA LYS A 43 -5.53 -10.14 -2.70
C LYS A 43 -5.77 -11.64 -2.83
N ASN A 44 -4.82 -12.32 -3.45
CA ASN A 44 -4.66 -13.77 -3.32
C ASN A 44 -3.27 -14.07 -2.69
N LEU A 45 -2.76 -15.29 -2.84
CA LEU A 45 -1.50 -15.72 -2.23
C LEU A 45 -0.30 -14.80 -2.56
N ASN A 46 -0.18 -14.38 -3.82
CA ASN A 46 1.00 -13.66 -4.33
C ASN A 46 0.67 -12.38 -5.12
N THR A 47 -0.60 -12.12 -5.38
CA THR A 47 -1.06 -11.00 -6.21
C THR A 47 -1.98 -10.09 -5.40
N LEU A 48 -1.74 -8.79 -5.56
CA LEU A 48 -2.59 -7.73 -5.04
C LEU A 48 -3.35 -7.10 -6.20
N TYR A 49 -4.66 -6.95 -6.03
CA TYR A 49 -5.54 -6.37 -7.04
C TYR A 49 -6.12 -5.06 -6.53
N LEU A 50 -6.32 -4.13 -7.46
CA LEU A 50 -7.08 -2.90 -7.27
C LEU A 50 -8.19 -2.89 -8.31
N GLU A 51 -9.43 -3.01 -7.87
CA GLU A 51 -10.62 -2.95 -8.72
C GLU A 51 -11.27 -1.58 -8.56
N GLY A 52 -11.42 -0.84 -9.67
CA GLY A 52 -12.16 0.43 -9.69
C GLY A 52 -13.59 0.23 -10.19
N LYS A 53 -14.58 0.76 -9.48
CA LYS A 53 -15.98 0.78 -9.94
C LYS A 53 -16.37 2.18 -10.40
N ASN A 54 -17.07 2.24 -11.54
CA ASN A 54 -17.55 3.49 -12.15
C ASN A 54 -16.44 4.53 -12.31
N LEU A 55 -15.30 4.12 -12.90
CA LEU A 55 -14.15 5.00 -13.11
C LEU A 55 -14.54 6.23 -13.94
N GLN A 56 -14.06 7.39 -13.52
CA GLN A 56 -14.31 8.67 -14.18
C GLN A 56 -13.00 9.27 -14.69
N GLN A 57 -13.08 10.33 -15.49
CA GLN A 57 -11.90 11.03 -16.02
C GLN A 57 -10.97 11.52 -14.90
N GLN A 58 -11.51 11.89 -13.74
CA GLN A 58 -10.75 12.29 -12.55
C GLN A 58 -9.95 11.14 -11.90
N ASP A 59 -10.10 9.91 -12.39
CA ASP A 59 -9.34 8.74 -11.93
C ASP A 59 -8.18 8.39 -12.85
N THR A 60 -7.95 9.15 -13.93
CA THR A 60 -6.76 9.00 -14.76
C THR A 60 -5.52 9.38 -13.95
N ALA A 61 -4.67 8.38 -13.72
CA ALA A 61 -3.45 8.47 -12.92
C ALA A 61 -2.53 7.28 -13.21
N THR A 62 -1.27 7.38 -12.83
CA THR A 62 -0.41 6.19 -12.69
C THR A 62 -0.68 5.53 -11.34
N TYR A 63 -0.82 4.21 -11.31
CA TYR A 63 -1.13 3.44 -10.11
C TYR A 63 0.07 2.59 -9.70
N TYR A 64 0.43 2.66 -8.42
CA TYR A 64 1.59 1.99 -7.84
C TYR A 64 1.15 1.03 -6.75
N CYS A 65 1.64 -0.20 -6.84
CA CYS A 65 1.64 -1.15 -5.75
C CYS A 65 2.96 -1.00 -4.99
N ALA A 66 2.89 -0.66 -3.70
CA ALA A 66 4.04 -0.44 -2.85
C ALA A 66 4.02 -1.42 -1.67
N ARG A 67 5.21 -1.83 -1.22
CA ARG A 67 5.41 -2.61 0.00
C ARG A 67 6.38 -1.85 0.87
N ASP A 68 6.11 -1.81 2.18
CA ASP A 68 7.03 -1.17 3.12
C ASP A 68 8.43 -1.82 2.99
N SER A 69 9.44 -0.97 2.84
CA SER A 69 10.82 -1.39 2.79
C SER A 69 11.17 -2.08 4.10
N GLN A 70 11.72 -3.28 4.00
CA GLN A 70 12.29 -3.95 5.17
C GLN A 70 13.59 -3.24 5.52
N CYS A 71 13.49 -2.14 6.26
CA CYS A 71 14.65 -1.60 6.94
C CYS A 71 15.07 -2.66 7.96
N ARG A 72 15.96 -3.57 7.56
CA ARG A 72 16.65 -4.43 8.51
C ARG A 72 17.43 -3.48 9.40
N LYS A 73 16.92 -3.22 10.61
CA LYS A 73 17.79 -2.76 11.68
C LYS A 73 18.82 -3.86 11.83
N MET A 74 20.03 -3.64 11.32
CA MET A 74 21.15 -4.45 11.76
C MET A 74 21.19 -4.24 13.27
N SER A 75 20.99 -5.31 14.04
CA SER A 75 21.22 -5.27 15.47
C SER A 75 22.69 -4.90 15.63
N GLU A 76 22.97 -3.66 16.02
CA GLU A 76 24.27 -3.30 16.55
C GLU A 76 24.45 -4.10 17.84
N ASN A 77 25.16 -5.23 17.74
CA ASN A 77 25.72 -5.88 18.92
C ASN A 77 26.88 -5.00 19.40
N ASN A 78 26.56 -3.88 20.05
CA ASN A 78 27.55 -3.09 20.79
C ASN A 78 27.82 -3.80 22.12
N THR A 79 28.54 -4.92 22.10
CA THR A 79 29.23 -5.42 23.29
C THR A 79 30.46 -4.56 23.48
N LYS A 80 30.28 -3.47 24.23
CA LYS A 80 31.39 -2.79 24.90
C LYS A 80 31.67 -3.61 26.15
N THR A 81 32.76 -4.36 26.15
CA THR A 81 33.32 -4.98 27.36
C THR A 81 34.70 -4.36 27.55
N ASP A 82 34.92 -3.88 28.78
CA ASP A 82 36.14 -3.20 29.24
C ASP A 82 37.45 -3.97 28.99
#